data_AF-A0A0G4B4N5-F1
#
_entry.id   AF-A0A0G4B4N5-F1
#
_cell.length_a   1.000
_cell.length_b   1.000
_cell.length_c   1.000
_cell.angle_alpha   90.00
_cell.angle_beta   90.00
_cell.angle_gamma   90.00
#
_symmetry.space_group_name_H-M   'P 1'
#
loop_
_entity.id
_entity.type
_entity.pdbx_description
1 polymer ?
#
loop_
_entity_poly.entity_id
_entity_poly.type
_entity_poly.pdbx_seq_one_letter_code
_entity_poly.pdbx_strand_id
1 'polypeptide(L)' 'MKKIGDLLVALSAIAVIFSIIGAFGNDIWLASTQWILIAAVLGIYALYFKK' A
#
# COMPACT_ATOMS: atom_id res chain seq x y z
N MET A 1 17.60 1.66 -9.51
CA MET A 1 16.13 1.79 -9.38
C MET A 1 15.48 0.60 -8.69
N LYS A 2 15.96 -0.62 -8.93
CA LYS A 2 15.52 -1.86 -8.24
C LYS A 2 15.23 -1.74 -6.73
N LYS A 3 16.15 -1.15 -5.94
CA LYS A 3 15.96 -0.90 -4.49
C LYS A 3 14.75 -0.02 -4.16
N ILE A 4 14.44 0.97 -5.00
CA ILE A 4 13.27 1.84 -4.83
C ILE A 4 12.00 1.05 -5.15
N GLY A 5 12.02 0.25 -6.23
CA GLY A 5 10.92 -0.66 -6.55
C GLY A 5 10.62 -1.64 -5.40
N ASP A 6 11.64 -2.28 -4.84
CA ASP A 6 11.48 -3.23 -3.73
C ASP A 6 10.95 -2.54 -2.47
N LEU A 7 11.40 -1.31 -2.17
CA LEU A 7 10.87 -0.50 -1.08
C LEU A 7 9.39 -0.15 -1.29
N LEU A 8 9.00 0.25 -2.50
CA LEU A 8 7.62 0.56 -2.84
C LEU A 8 6.70 -0.67 -2.73
N VAL A 9 7.19 -1.86 -3.10
CA VAL A 9 6.46 -3.13 -2.86
C VAL A 9 6.28 -3.37 -1.36
N ALA A 10 7.33 -3.19 -0.55
CA ALA A 10 7.24 -3.40 0.89
C ALA A 10 6.22 -2.44 1.54
N LEU A 11 6.25 -1.16 1.17
CA LEU A 11 5.29 -0.16 1.66
C LEU A 11 3.86 -0.44 1.17
N SER A 12 3.70 -0.90 -0.07
CA SER A 12 2.41 -1.36 -0.60
C SER A 12 1.84 -2.50 0.24
N ALA A 13 2.66 -3.48 0.62
CA ALA A 13 2.21 -4.60 1.45
C ALA A 13 1.79 -4.13 2.86
N ILE A 14 2.55 -3.21 3.46
CA ILE A 14 2.20 -2.61 4.76
C ILE A 14 0.86 -1.85 4.67
N ALA A 15 0.64 -1.08 3.60
CA ALA A 15 -0.63 -0.38 3.39
C ALA A 15 -1.82 -1.35 3.26
N VAL A 16 -1.65 -2.51 2.60
CA VAL A 16 -2.68 -3.57 2.58
C VAL A 16 -2.97 -4.08 3.99
N ILE A 17 -1.95 -4.30 4.82
CA ILE A 17 -2.13 -4.74 6.22
C ILE A 17 -2.94 -3.69 7.00
N PHE A 18 -2.63 -2.40 6.87
CA PHE A 18 -3.43 -1.36 7.53
C PHE A 18 -4.87 -1.27 7.01
N SER A 19 -5.09 -1.50 5.72
CA SER A 19 -6.44 -1.60 5.16
C SER A 19 -7.23 -2.74 5.82
N ILE A 20 -6.62 -3.91 5.97
CA ILE A 20 -7.23 -5.07 6.64
C ILE A 20 -7.52 -4.75 8.11
N ILE A 21 -6.55 -4.20 8.85
CA ILE A 21 -6.75 -3.82 10.26
C ILE A 21 -7.89 -2.82 10.40
N GLY A 22 -7.97 -1.81 9.52
CA GLY A 22 -9.07 -0.84 9.52
C GLY A 22 -10.41 -1.48 9.19
N ALA A 23 -10.47 -2.38 8.22
CA ALA A 23 -11.70 -3.03 7.77
C ALA A 23 -12.32 -3.98 8.82
N PHE A 24 -11.50 -4.67 9.60
CA PHE A 24 -11.96 -5.58 10.66
C PHE A 24 -11.95 -4.94 12.06
N GLY A 25 -11.37 -3.76 12.19
CA GLY A 25 -11.29 -3.00 13.43
C GLY A 25 -12.30 -1.86 13.48
N ASN A 26 -11.90 -0.75 14.10
CA ASN A 26 -12.67 0.48 14.09
C ASN A 26 -12.24 1.36 12.91
N ASP A 27 -12.99 1.32 11.82
CA ASP A 27 -12.70 2.12 10.64
C ASP A 27 -13.12 3.58 10.86
N ILE A 28 -12.14 4.47 10.94
CA ILE A 28 -12.38 5.91 11.13
C ILE A 28 -12.32 6.58 9.78
N TRP A 29 -13.41 7.25 9.39
CA TRP A 29 -13.47 8.08 8.18
C TRP A 29 -12.92 7.40 6.91
N LEU A 30 -13.31 6.13 6.70
CA LEU A 30 -12.92 5.36 5.52
C LEU A 30 -11.40 5.13 5.39
N ALA A 31 -10.65 5.19 6.49
CA ALA A 31 -9.21 4.98 6.50
C ALA A 31 -8.83 3.64 5.84
N SER A 32 -9.61 2.57 6.06
CA SER A 32 -9.38 1.27 5.42
C SER A 32 -9.33 1.36 3.89
N THR A 33 -10.23 2.14 3.29
CA THR A 33 -10.28 2.38 1.85
C THR A 33 -9.18 3.35 1.38
N GLN A 34 -8.76 4.29 2.21
CA GLN A 34 -7.62 5.15 1.89
C GLN A 34 -6.33 4.34 1.80
N TRP A 35 -6.11 3.43 2.75
CA TRP A 35 -4.95 2.54 2.76
C TRP A 35 -4.90 1.62 1.53
N ILE A 36 -6.05 1.11 1.05
CA ILE A 36 -6.05 0.27 -0.17
C ILE A 36 -5.71 1.08 -1.42
N LEU A 37 -6.13 2.34 -1.52
CA LEU A 37 -5.75 3.23 -2.62
C LEU A 37 -4.25 3.54 -2.61
N ILE A 38 -3.69 3.81 -1.42
CA ILE A 38 -2.25 4.03 -1.25
C ILE A 38 -1.47 2.78 -1.68
N ALA A 39 -1.91 1.59 -1.27
CA ALA A 39 -1.30 0.33 -1.68
C ALA A 39 -1.28 0.18 -3.22
N ALA A 40 -2.42 0.44 -3.88
CA ALA A 40 -2.52 0.35 -5.33
C ALA A 40 -1.54 1.28 -6.05
N VAL A 41 -1.44 2.55 -5.61
CA VAL A 41 -0.51 3.53 -6.18
C VAL A 41 0.94 3.07 -5.99
N LEU A 42 1.32 2.69 -4.77
CA LEU A 42 2.69 2.25 -4.48
C LEU A 42 3.08 1.01 -5.31
N GLY A 43 2.17 0.03 -5.42
CA GLY A 43 2.38 -1.17 -6.23
C GLY A 43 2.58 -0.87 -7.72
N ILE A 44 1.76 0.02 -8.30
CA ILE A 44 1.90 0.44 -9.70
C ILE A 44 3.24 1.15 -9.91
N TYR A 45 3.60 2.11 -9.06
CA TYR A 45 4.87 2.82 -9.17
C TYR A 45 6.07 1.89 -8.97
N ALA A 46 5.98 0.90 -8.09
CA ALA A 46 7.03 -0.09 -7.91
C ALA A 46 7.41 -0.79 -9.23
N LEU A 47 6.42 -1.11 -10.09
CA LEU A 47 6.67 -1.74 -11.40
C LEU A 47 7.49 -0.85 -12.33
N TYR A 48 7.26 0.47 -12.30
CA TYR A 48 8.04 1.42 -13.10
C TYR A 48 9.51 1.51 -12.65
N PHE A 49 9.77 1.38 -11.34
CA PHE A 49 11.11 1.46 -10.76
C PHE A 49 11.87 0.13 -10.69
N LYS A 50 11.19 -1.00 -10.86
CA LYS A 50 11.81 -2.33 -10.85
C LYS A 50 12.49 -2.69 -12.18
N LYS A 51 12.43 -1.80 -13.19
CA LYS A 51 13.20 -1.90 -14.44
C LYS A 51 14.70 -2.06 -14.19
#